data_AF-A0A5S3WQM9-F1
#
_entry.id   AF-A0A5S3WQM9-F1
#
_cell.length_a   1.000
_cell.length_b   1.000
_cell.length_c   1.000
_cell.angle_alpha   90.00
_cell.angle_beta   90.00
_cell.angle_gamma   90.00
#
_symmetry.space_group_name_H-M   'P 1'
#
loop_
_entity.id
_entity.type
_entity.pdbx_description
1 polymer ?
#
loop_
_entity_poly.entity_id
_entity_poly.type
_entity_poly.pdbx_seq_one_letter_code
_entity_poly.pdbx_strand_id
1 'polypeptide(L)' 'PKAIIDIAWKAQLRLCKRYKKLLAKGKHYNLVVTAIAREMIAYIWAIAKEVILSPVNPGLRLARVPA' A
#
# COMPACT_ATOMS: atom_id res chain seq x y z
N PRO A 1 -7.75 -13.52 -4.39
CA PRO A 1 -6.83 -12.68 -5.21
C PRO A 1 -7.49 -11.51 -5.97
N LYS A 2 -8.73 -11.63 -6.45
CA LYS A 2 -9.39 -10.58 -7.25
C LYS A 2 -9.70 -9.29 -6.47
N ALA A 3 -10.19 -9.42 -5.24
CA ALA A 3 -10.45 -8.28 -4.34
C ALA A 3 -9.21 -7.43 -4.09
N ILE A 4 -8.03 -8.04 -3.91
CA ILE A 4 -6.76 -7.34 -3.72
C ILE A 4 -6.40 -6.51 -4.96
N ILE A 5 -6.55 -7.09 -6.15
CA ILE A 5 -6.28 -6.42 -7.43
C ILE A 5 -7.24 -5.24 -7.61
N ASP A 6 -8.52 -5.41 -7.28
CA ASP A 6 -9.51 -4.33 -7.39
C ASP A 6 -9.21 -3.17 -6.42
N ILE A 7 -8.76 -3.47 -5.20
CA ILE A 7 -8.31 -2.45 -4.24
C ILE A 7 -7.07 -1.73 -4.77
N ALA A 8 -6.08 -2.48 -5.26
CA ALA A 8 -4.86 -1.92 -5.83
C ALA A 8 -5.14 -1.03 -7.05
N TRP A 9 -6.05 -1.45 -7.93
CA TRP A 9 -6.44 -0.69 -9.11
C TRP A 9 -7.14 0.62 -8.75
N LYS A 10 -8.11 0.58 -7.82
CA LYS A 10 -8.78 1.78 -7.31
C LYS A 10 -7.79 2.73 -6.63
N ALA A 11 -6.84 2.17 -5.87
CA ALA A 11 -5.77 2.95 -5.24
C ALA A 11 -4.92 3.68 -6.30
N GLN A 12 -4.44 2.97 -7.32
CA GLN A 12 -3.61 3.55 -8.38
C GLN A 12 -4.32 4.71 -9.08
N LEU A 13 -5.58 4.51 -9.50
CA LEU A 13 -6.36 5.55 -10.18
C LEU A 13 -6.51 6.81 -9.31
N ARG A 14 -6.77 6.64 -8.01
CA ARG A 14 -6.90 7.76 -7.08
C ARG A 14 -5.57 8.49 -6.86
N LEU A 15 -4.50 7.74 -6.60
CA LEU A 15 -3.16 8.30 -6.33
C LEU A 15 -2.63 9.06 -7.55
N CYS A 16 -2.75 8.51 -8.76
CA CYS A 16 -2.35 9.19 -9.99
C CYS A 16 -3.15 10.49 -10.20
N LYS A 17 -4.48 10.46 -10.00
CA LYS A 17 -5.32 11.66 -10.12
C LYS A 17 -4.94 12.73 -9.10
N ARG A 18 -4.68 12.33 -7.85
CA ARG A 18 -4.31 13.25 -6.78
C ARG A 18 -2.92 13.85 -6.99
N TYR A 19 -1.96 13.05 -7.44
CA TYR A 19 -0.62 13.50 -7.79
C TYR A 19 -0.68 14.60 -8.85
N LYS A 20 -1.37 14.35 -9.98
CA LYS A 20 -1.57 15.33 -11.05
C LYS A 20 -2.25 16.60 -10.54
N LYS A 21 -3.28 16.48 -9.69
CA LYS A 21 -3.98 17.64 -9.10
C LYS A 21 -3.08 18.48 -8.19
N LEU A 22 -2.21 17.86 -7.40
CA LEU A 22 -1.30 18.56 -6.48
C LEU A 22 -0.15 19.24 -7.22
N LEU A 23 0.37 18.60 -8.27
CA LEU A 23 1.36 19.20 -9.17
C LEU A 23 0.79 20.40 -9.94
N ALA A 24 -0.43 20.28 -10.48
CA ALA A 24 -1.09 21.39 -11.17
C ALA A 24 -1.36 22.60 -10.25
N LYS A 25 -1.45 22.38 -8.93
CA LYS A 25 -1.55 23.45 -7.92
C LYS A 25 -0.22 24.13 -7.59
N GLY A 26 0.90 23.72 -8.20
CA GLY A 26 2.22 24.28 -7.93
C GLY A 26 2.79 23.95 -6.55
N LYS A 27 2.34 22.87 -5.91
CA LYS A 27 2.88 22.46 -4.60
C LYS A 27 4.30 21.92 -4.75
N HIS A 28 5.14 22.14 -3.74
CA HIS A 28 6.50 21.59 -3.72
C HIS A 28 6.48 20.06 -3.87
N TYR A 29 7.35 19.54 -4.74
CA TYR A 29 7.40 18.12 -5.10
C TYR A 29 7.41 17.19 -3.87
N ASN A 30 8.25 17.47 -2.87
CA ASN A 30 8.33 16.65 -1.65
C ASN A 30 7.02 16.60 -0.87
N LEU A 31 6.23 17.68 -0.86
CA LEU A 31 4.91 17.67 -0.21
C LEU A 31 3.91 16.83 -0.99
N VAL A 32 4.00 16.84 -2.32
CA VAL A 32 3.17 15.99 -3.17
C VAL A 32 3.51 14.52 -2.95
N VAL A 33 4.78 14.16 -2.97
CA VAL A 33 5.24 12.78 -2.76
C VAL A 33 4.87 12.29 -1.37
N THR A 34 5.11 13.07 -0.32
CA THR A 34 4.76 12.66 1.06
C THR A 34 3.26 12.49 1.27
N ALA A 35 2.43 13.35 0.67
CA ALA A 35 0.97 13.19 0.72
C ALA A 35 0.50 11.90 0.02
N ILE A 36 1.07 11.58 -1.14
CA ILE A 36 0.76 10.36 -1.89
C ILE A 36 1.23 9.11 -1.15
N ALA A 37 2.44 9.14 -0.57
CA ALA A 37 2.97 8.03 0.21
C ALA A 37 2.10 7.70 1.42
N ARG A 38 1.60 8.73 2.14
CA ARG A 38 0.67 8.52 3.26
C ARG A 38 -0.64 7.84 2.83
N GLU A 39 -1.21 8.25 1.70
CA GLU A 39 -2.39 7.58 1.16
C GLU A 39 -2.10 6.14 0.72
N MET A 40 -0.91 5.88 0.15
CA MET A 40 -0.49 4.55 -0.28
C MET A 40 -0.39 3.56 0.89
N ILE A 41 0.14 3.99 2.04
CA ILE A 41 0.25 3.15 3.24
C ILE A 41 -1.13 2.66 3.72
N ALA A 42 -2.15 3.52 3.67
CA ALA A 42 -3.51 3.14 4.05
C ALA A 42 -4.07 2.04 3.13
N TYR A 43 -3.78 2.09 1.84
CA TYR A 43 -4.16 1.02 0.89
C TYR A 43 -3.40 -0.28 1.14
N ILE A 44 -2.11 -0.21 1.45
CA ILE A 44 -1.30 -1.38 1.81
C ILE A 44 -1.89 -2.05 3.05
N TRP A 45 -2.27 -1.28 4.07
CA TRP A 45 -2.93 -1.80 5.27
C TRP A 45 -4.27 -2.46 4.96
N ALA A 46 -5.11 -1.83 4.13
CA ALA A 46 -6.38 -2.41 3.70
C ALA A 46 -6.18 -3.74 2.95
N ILE A 47 -5.18 -3.83 2.08
CA ILE A 47 -4.83 -5.08 1.38
C ILE A 47 -4.33 -6.13 2.37
N ALA A 48 -3.46 -5.75 3.31
CA ALA A 48 -2.93 -6.67 4.31
C ALA A 48 -4.03 -7.25 5.22
N LYS A 49 -5.11 -6.50 5.46
CA LYS A 49 -6.29 -6.99 6.20
C LYS A 49 -7.10 -8.03 5.40
N GLU A 50 -7.14 -7.91 4.08
CA GLU A 50 -7.80 -8.88 3.18
C GLU A 50 -6.94 -10.14 2.94
N VAL A 51 -5.62 -10.02 3.04
CA VAL A 51 -4.71 -11.17 2.97
C VAL A 51 -4.70 -11.85 4.33
N ILE A 52 -5.47 -12.92 4.48
CA ILE A 52 -5.32 -13.83 5.61
C ILE A 52 -3.89 -14.39 5.53
N LEU A 53 -3.02 -13.93 6.44
CA LEU A 53 -1.70 -14.52 6.62
C LEU A 53 -1.92 -15.96 7.05
N SER A 54 -1.53 -16.91 6.21
CA SER A 54 -1.50 -18.32 6.62
C SER A 54 -0.69 -18.41 7.91
N PRO A 55 -1.17 -19.14 8.93
CA PRO A 55 -0.43 -19.31 10.17
C PRO A 55 0.96 -19.85 9.83
N VAL A 56 2.00 -19.16 10.34
CA VAL A 56 3.38 -19.58 10.16
C VAL A 56 3.54 -20.92 10.86
N ASN A 57 3.81 -21.99 10.12
CA ASN A 57 4.11 -23.30 10.71
C ASN A 57 5.52 -23.27 11.29
N PRO A 58 5.70 -23.29 12.61
CA PRO A 58 7.01 -23.17 13.22
C PRO A 58 7.94 -24.35 12.89
N GLY A 59 7.39 -25.52 12.54
CA GLY A 59 8.14 -26.72 12.17
C GLY A 59 8.80 -26.66 10.79
N LEU A 60 8.39 -25.73 9.92
CA LEU A 60 8.98 -25.51 8.59
C LEU A 60 9.99 -24.35 8.58
N ARG A 61 10.36 -23.80 9.74
CA ARG A 61 11.28 -22.66 9.81
C ARG A 61 12.70 -23.12 9.48
N LEU A 62 13.18 -22.75 8.30
CA LEU A 62 14.56 -22.98 7.86
C LEU A 62 15.60 -22.23 8.72
N ALA A 63 15.20 -21.18 9.42
CA ALA A 63 16.09 -20.39 10.27
C ALA A 63 15.46 -20.09 11.64
N ARG A 64 16.26 -20.24 12.69
CA ARG A 64 15.90 -19.96 14.09
C ARG A 64 16.03 -18.46 14.37
N VAL A 65 15.12 -17.65 13.83
CA VAL A 65 15.04 -16.22 14.16
C VAL A 65 14.36 -16.10 15.52
N PRO A 66 15.00 -15.50 16.55
CA PRO A 66 14.38 -15.30 17.86
C PRO A 66 13.17 -14.37 17.74
N ALA A 67 12.15 -14.67 18.55
CA ALA A 67 10.88 -13.94 18.60
C ALA A 67 11.05 -12.53 19.17
#